data_AF-A0A540MNP9-F1
#
_entry.id   AF-A0A540MNP9-F1
#
_cell.length_a   1.000
_cell.length_b   1.000
_cell.length_c   1.000
_cell.angle_alpha   90.00
_cell.angle_beta   90.00
_cell.angle_gamma   90.00
#
_symmetry.space_group_name_H-M   'P 1'
#
loop_
_entity.id
_entity.type
_entity.pdbx_description
1 polymer ?
#
loop_
_entity_poly.entity_id
_entity_poly.type
_entity_poly.pdbx_seq_one_letter_code
_entity_poly.pdbx_strand_id
1 'polypeptide(L)'
;MNVVACEGLERVERPETYKQWQVRYHRAGFKQVPLDQELLKRVKIMLKAMDYHDDFRIDEDGEWMLQGWKGRIIFGLAFWKPA
;
A
#
# COMPACT_ATOMS: atom_id res chain seq x y z
N MET A 1 1.51 -18.80 8.18
CA MET A 1 1.51 -20.25 7.92
C MET A 1 1.37 -20.54 6.43
N ASN A 2 0.33 -20.06 5.74
CA ASN A 2 0.11 -20.34 4.30
C ASN A 2 1.29 -19.96 3.38
N VAL A 3 1.93 -18.81 3.59
CA VAL A 3 3.09 -18.35 2.79
C VAL A 3 4.25 -19.37 2.75
N VAL A 4 4.43 -20.15 3.82
CA VAL A 4 5.56 -21.09 3.98
C VAL A 4 5.12 -22.54 3.84
N ALA A 5 3.97 -22.91 4.39
CA ALA A 5 3.54 -24.30 4.53
C ALA A 5 2.68 -24.81 3.36
N CYS A 6 2.19 -23.93 2.49
CA CYS A 6 1.35 -24.32 1.36
C CYS A 6 2.10 -24.10 0.04
N GLU A 7 1.81 -24.94 -0.96
CA GLU A 7 2.42 -24.86 -2.29
C GLU A 7 1.36 -24.88 -3.40
N GLY A 8 1.78 -24.57 -4.63
CA GLY A 8 0.89 -24.62 -5.79
C GLY A 8 -0.42 -23.87 -5.57
N LEU A 9 -1.55 -24.50 -5.90
CA LEU A 9 -2.88 -23.90 -5.75
C LEU A 9 -3.31 -23.71 -4.30
N GLU A 10 -2.72 -24.42 -3.34
CA GLU A 10 -3.04 -24.28 -1.91
C GLU A 10 -2.41 -23.03 -1.29
N ARG A 11 -1.35 -22.49 -1.91
CA ARG A 11 -0.77 -21.21 -1.50
C ARG A 11 -1.59 -20.05 -2.06
N VAL A 12 -2.46 -19.53 -1.22
CA VAL A 12 -3.34 -18.38 -1.50
C VAL A 12 -2.67 -17.05 -1.19
N GLU A 13 -1.84 -16.99 -0.14
CA GLU A 13 -1.10 -15.79 0.22
C GLU A 13 0.15 -15.64 -0.65
N ARG A 14 0.07 -14.73 -1.63
CA ARG A 14 1.15 -14.44 -2.57
C ARG A 14 1.40 -12.92 -2.63
N PRO A 15 1.84 -12.30 -1.52
CA PRO A 15 2.07 -10.87 -1.51
C PRO A 15 3.17 -10.49 -2.51
N GLU A 16 2.91 -9.43 -3.27
CA GLU A 16 3.85 -8.82 -4.20
C GLU A 16 4.08 -7.37 -3.78
N THR A 17 5.20 -6.80 -4.22
CA THR A 17 5.51 -5.39 -3.95
C THR A 17 4.51 -4.46 -4.65
N TYR A 18 4.29 -3.27 -4.09
CA TYR A 18 3.43 -2.26 -4.72
C TYR A 18 3.89 -1.89 -6.14
N LYS A 19 5.21 -1.91 -6.40
CA LYS A 19 5.78 -1.69 -7.74
C LYS A 19 5.42 -2.80 -8.73
N GLN A 20 5.38 -4.06 -8.31
CA GLN A 20 4.88 -5.16 -9.15
C GLN A 20 3.40 -4.97 -9.47
N TRP A 21 2.59 -4.59 -8.48
CA TRP A 21 1.18 -4.25 -8.68
C TRP A 21 1.00 -3.09 -9.65
N GLN A 22 1.82 -2.04 -9.57
CA GLN A 22 1.80 -0.92 -10.51
C GLN A 22 2.01 -1.38 -11.96
N VAL A 23 2.97 -2.27 -12.21
CA VAL A 23 3.18 -2.86 -13.55
C VAL A 23 1.96 -3.67 -14.00
N ARG A 24 1.33 -4.45 -13.10
CA ARG A 24 0.13 -5.24 -13.43
C ARG A 24 -1.06 -4.36 -13.81
N TYR A 25 -1.36 -3.33 -13.01
CA TYR A 25 -2.45 -2.40 -13.30
C TYR A 25 -2.23 -1.65 -14.61
N HIS A 26 -1.00 -1.20 -14.86
CA HIS A 26 -0.70 -0.51 -16.11
C HIS A 26 -0.89 -1.43 -17.34
N ARG A 27 -0.43 -2.68 -17.27
CA ARG A 27 -0.65 -3.69 -18.32
C ARG A 27 -2.13 -4.03 -18.53
N ALA A 28 -2.95 -3.91 -17.49
CA ALA A 28 -4.38 -4.09 -17.56
C ALA A 28 -5.14 -2.84 -18.07
N GLY A 29 -4.43 -1.77 -18.48
CA GLY A 29 -5.04 -0.56 -19.03
C GLY A 29 -5.57 0.42 -17.97
N PHE A 30 -5.04 0.38 -16.74
CA PHE A 30 -5.36 1.35 -15.71
C PHE A 30 -4.29 2.44 -15.59
N LYS A 31 -4.73 3.63 -15.19
CA LYS A 31 -3.87 4.73 -14.76
C LYS A 31 -4.10 5.04 -13.29
N GLN A 32 -3.00 5.31 -12.58
CA GLN A 32 -3.06 5.68 -11.18
C GLN A 32 -3.66 7.09 -11.05
N VAL A 33 -4.44 7.30 -10.00
CA VAL A 33 -5.07 8.59 -9.67
C VAL A 33 -4.25 9.25 -8.56
N PRO A 34 -4.00 10.57 -8.65
CA PRO A 34 -3.26 11.25 -7.61
C PRO A 34 -3.93 11.20 -6.25
N LEU A 35 -3.11 11.14 -5.20
CA LEU A 35 -3.63 11.14 -3.83
C LEU A 35 -4.20 12.50 -3.46
N ASP A 36 -5.32 12.49 -2.73
CA ASP A 36 -5.83 13.70 -2.08
C ASP A 36 -4.93 14.06 -0.90
N GLN A 37 -4.19 15.15 -1.07
CA GLN A 37 -3.20 15.64 -0.11
C GLN A 37 -3.85 16.12 1.21
N GLU A 38 -5.08 16.64 1.16
CA GLU A 38 -5.82 17.04 2.35
C GLU A 38 -6.30 15.81 3.13
N LEU A 39 -6.76 14.77 2.41
CA LEU A 39 -7.10 13.49 3.03
C LEU A 39 -5.88 12.84 3.68
N LEU A 40 -4.74 12.78 2.98
CA LEU A 40 -3.48 12.26 3.52
C LEU A 40 -3.07 12.96 4.81
N LYS A 41 -3.14 14.29 4.83
CA LYS A 41 -2.86 15.08 6.02
C LYS A 41 -3.79 14.73 7.18
N ARG A 42 -5.10 14.59 6.91
CA ARG A 42 -6.09 14.17 7.91
C ARG A 42 -5.79 12.78 8.46
N VAL A 43 -5.42 11.83 7.61
CA VAL A 43 -5.05 10.48 8.07
C VAL A 43 -3.82 10.53 8.97
N LYS A 44 -2.78 11.28 8.59
CA LYS A 44 -1.56 11.46 9.42
C LYS A 44 -1.88 12.09 10.79
N ILE A 45 -2.80 13.06 10.85
CA ILE A 45 -3.27 13.67 12.11
C ILE A 45 -4.06 12.65 12.95
N MET A 46 -4.97 11.91 12.30
CA MET A 46 -5.80 10.91 12.97
C MET A 46 -4.94 9.82 13.62
N LEU A 47 -3.89 9.32 12.95
CA LEU A 47 -2.99 8.34 13.54
C LEU A 47 -2.35 8.83 14.84
N LYS A 48 -1.91 10.09 14.87
CA LYS A 48 -1.37 10.71 16.10
C LYS A 48 -2.43 10.84 17.18
N ALA A 49 -3.65 11.25 16.81
CA ALA A 49 -4.76 11.40 17.75
C ALA A 49 -5.24 10.06 18.34
N MET A 50 -5.05 8.96 17.61
CA MET A 50 -5.38 7.61 18.04
C MET A 50 -4.24 6.91 18.79
N ASP A 51 -3.19 7.65 19.17
CA ASP A 51 -2.05 7.14 19.95
C ASP A 51 -1.31 5.97 19.25
N TYR A 52 -1.23 6.01 17.91
CA TYR A 52 -0.33 5.11 17.20
C TYR A 52 1.12 5.44 17.55
N HIS A 53 1.94 4.40 17.69
CA HIS A 53 3.37 4.53 17.98
C HIS A 53 4.11 5.30 16.88
N ASP A 54 5.11 6.13 17.24
CA ASP A 54 5.84 7.04 16.34
C ASP A 54 6.62 6.36 15.19
N ASP A 55 6.90 5.06 15.35
CA ASP A 55 7.50 4.23 14.31
C ASP A 55 6.50 3.75 13.26
N PHE A 56 5.18 3.87 13.51
CA PHE A 56 4.15 3.65 12.52
C PHE A 56 3.95 4.92 11.69
N ARG A 57 4.25 4.85 10.39
CA ARG A 57 4.27 6.03 9.52
C ARG A 57 3.47 5.81 8.26
N ILE A 58 2.93 6.92 7.74
CA ILE A 58 2.39 7.01 6.40
C ILE A 58 3.37 7.82 5.56
N ASP A 59 3.92 7.17 4.55
CA ASP A 59 4.83 7.74 3.55
C ASP A 59 4.15 7.80 2.18
N GLU A 60 4.73 8.56 1.26
CA GLU A 60 4.25 8.71 -0.11
C GLU A 60 5.39 8.37 -1.09
N ASP A 61 5.09 7.57 -2.11
CA ASP A 61 6.00 7.28 -3.23
C ASP A 61 5.22 7.36 -4.55
N GLY A 62 5.40 8.45 -5.30
CA GLY A 62 4.51 8.79 -6.40
C GLY A 62 3.06 8.92 -5.91
N GLU A 63 2.13 8.19 -6.55
CA GLU A 63 0.72 8.19 -6.18
C GLU A 63 0.33 7.05 -5.24
N TRP A 64 1.30 6.50 -4.50
CA TRP A 64 1.09 5.47 -3.48
C TRP A 64 1.10 6.07 -2.07
N MET A 65 0.13 5.66 -1.26
CA MET A 65 0.15 5.85 0.19
C MET A 65 0.72 4.58 0.82
N LEU A 66 1.86 4.69 1.48
CA LEU A 66 2.59 3.56 2.05
C LEU A 66 2.48 3.60 3.58
N GLN A 67 2.01 2.52 4.18
CA GLN A 67 2.01 2.34 5.63
C GLN A 67 3.23 1.51 6.02
N GLY A 68 4.00 1.98 7.00
CA GLY A 68 5.23 1.33 7.41
C GLY A 68 5.48 1.33 8.91
N TRP A 69 6.35 0.41 9.34
CA TRP A 69 6.83 0.29 10.71
C TRP A 69 8.36 0.23 10.72
N LYS A 70 9.01 1.11 11.49
CA LYS A 70 10.49 1.13 11.63
C LYS A 70 11.22 1.11 10.28
N GLY A 71 10.75 1.93 9.34
CA GLY A 71 11.34 2.06 8.00
C GLY A 71 11.03 0.90 7.04
N ARG A 72 10.14 -0.02 7.40
CA ARG A 72 9.68 -1.10 6.51
C ARG A 72 8.25 -0.86 6.06
N ILE A 73 8.01 -0.93 4.76
CA ILE A 73 6.67 -0.87 4.18
C ILE A 73 5.92 -2.16 4.50
N ILE A 74 4.70 -2.03 5.04
CA ILE A 74 3.81 -3.16 5.36
C ILE A 74 2.66 -3.21 4.37
N PHE A 75 2.04 -2.06 4.07
CA PHE A 75 0.92 -1.96 3.13
C PHE A 75 1.12 -0.80 2.15
N GLY A 76 0.62 -0.96 0.93
CA GLY A 76 0.52 0.11 -0.07
C GLY A 76 -0.92 0.27 -0.52
N LEU A 77 -1.40 1.51 -0.59
CA LEU A 77 -2.71 1.88 -1.11
C LEU A 77 -2.52 2.78 -2.33
N ALA A 78 -3.31 2.53 -3.37
CA ALA A 78 -3.37 3.33 -4.58
C ALA A 78 -4.78 3.33 -5.14
N PHE A 79 -5.11 4.40 -5.85
CA PHE A 79 -6.39 4.56 -6.54
C PHE A 79 -6.16 4.48 -8.04
N TRP A 80 -7.07 3.84 -8.74
CA TRP A 80 -6.94 3.53 -10.17
C TRP A 80 -8.21 3.91 -10.90
N LYS A 81 -8.06 4.38 -12.14
CA LYS A 81 -9.16 4.55 -13.09
C LYS A 81 -8.79 3.89 -14.42
N PRO A 82 -9.76 3.42 -15.21
CA PRO A 82 -9.51 3.05 -16.60
C PRO A 82 -8.76 4.17 -17.33
N ALA A 83 -7.78 3.79 -18.14
CA ALA A 83 -6.96 4.73 -18.92
C ALA A 83 -7.81 5.49 -19.95
#